data_AF-A0A101J9N5-F1
#
_entry.id   AF-A0A101J9N5-F1
#
_cell.length_a   1.000
_cell.length_b   1.000
_cell.length_c   1.000
_cell.angle_alpha   90.00
_cell.angle_beta   90.00
_cell.angle_gamma   90.00
#
_symmetry.space_group_name_H-M   'P 1'
#
loop_
_entity.id
_entity.type
_entity.pdbx_description
1 polymer ?
#
loop_
_entity_poly.entity_id
_entity_poly.type
_entity_poly.pdbx_seq_one_letter_code
_entity_poly.pdbx_strand_id
1 'polypeptide(L)' 'MTTERVTVRVLLLFGDQAEIVADVAPAERGEPERHPAAVIAAAVGVSVSDLPGMRLTADVGDDDYSLSDWQLA' A
#
# COMPACT_ATOMS: atom_id res chain seq x y z
N MET A 1 -15.84 11.32 10.02
CA MET A 1 -14.93 10.28 9.49
C MET A 1 -14.06 10.98 8.46
N THR A 2 -12.89 11.40 8.88
CA THR A 2 -11.91 12.07 8.02
C THR A 2 -10.95 10.97 7.59
N THR A 3 -10.99 10.58 6.32
CA THR A 3 -9.97 9.70 5.75
C THR A 3 -8.93 10.59 5.08
N GLU A 4 -7.66 10.39 5.42
CA GLU A 4 -6.55 11.07 4.75
C GLU A 4 -6.02 10.17 3.64
N ARG A 5 -5.93 10.70 2.41
CA ARG A 5 -5.35 9.96 1.28
C ARG A 5 -3.85 10.20 1.22
N VAL A 6 -3.07 9.12 1.32
CA VAL A 6 -1.61 9.15 1.33
C VAL A 6 -1.03 8.42 0.13
N THR A 7 0.21 8.76 -0.23
CA THR A 7 0.96 8.05 -1.28
C THR A 7 1.88 7.01 -0.66
N VAL A 8 1.81 5.79 -1.18
CA VAL A 8 2.56 4.63 -0.70
C VAL A 8 3.24 3.92 -1.86
N ARG A 9 4.17 3.03 -1.52
CA ARG A 9 4.88 2.19 -2.46
C ARG A 9 4.82 0.74 -2.02
N VAL A 10 4.59 -0.14 -2.98
CA VAL A 10 4.76 -1.58 -2.77
C VAL A 10 6.25 -1.90 -2.83
N LEU A 11 6.82 -2.38 -1.73
CA LEU A 11 8.23 -2.73 -1.63
C LEU A 11 8.51 -4.09 -2.28
N LEU A 12 7.80 -5.13 -1.84
CA LEU A 12 7.97 -6.52 -2.27
C LEU A 12 6.75 -7.37 -1.95
N LEU A 13 6.74 -8.60 -2.48
CA LEU A 13 5.78 -9.64 -2.10
C LEU A 13 6.44 -10.62 -1.13
N PHE A 14 5.70 -11.04 -0.11
CA PHE A 14 6.10 -12.05 0.85
C PHE A 14 4.95 -13.06 1.02
N GLY A 15 5.07 -14.23 0.36
CA GLY A 15 3.97 -15.18 0.27
C GLY A 15 2.80 -14.59 -0.51
N ASP A 16 1.63 -14.51 0.12
CA ASP A 16 0.40 -13.89 -0.41
C ASP A 16 0.24 -12.41 -0.03
N GLN A 17 1.20 -11.85 0.71
CA GLN A 17 1.17 -10.49 1.22
C GLN A 17 2.08 -9.56 0.40
N ALA A 18 1.73 -8.27 0.37
CA ALA A 18 2.56 -7.19 -0.14
C ALA A 18 3.03 -6.34 1.03
N GLU A 19 4.32 -5.96 1.02
CA GLU A 19 4.87 -5.00 1.97
C GLU A 19 4.70 -3.58 1.41
N ILE A 20 4.05 -2.73 2.19
CA ILE A 20 3.68 -1.35 1.84
C ILE A 20 4.44 -0.39 2.74
N VAL A 21 4.95 0.68 2.13
CA VAL A 21 5.70 1.72 2.83
C VAL A 21 5.27 3.09 2.32
N ALA A 22 5.38 4.13 3.15
CA ALA A 22 5.18 5.50 2.68
C ALA A 22 6.14 5.85 1.53
N ASP A 23 5.67 6.62 0.54
CA ASP A 23 6.49 7.10 -0.59
C ASP A 23 7.35 8.31 -0.19
N VAL A 24 8.20 8.09 0.82
CA VAL A 24 9.17 9.05 1.36
C VAL A 24 10.60 8.53 1.18
N ALA A 25 11.59 9.36 1.52
CA ALA A 25 12.99 8.96 1.42
C ALA A 25 13.28 7.72 2.30
N PRO A 26 14.21 6.83 1.91
CA PRO A 26 14.50 5.61 2.65
C PRO A 26 14.86 5.83 4.12
N ALA A 27 15.47 6.97 4.46
CA ALA A 27 15.85 7.31 5.83
C ALA A 27 14.66 7.71 6.73
N GLU A 28 13.54 8.12 6.13
CA GLU A 28 12.31 8.56 6.82
C GLU A 28 11.24 7.48 6.83
N ARG A 29 11.52 6.35 6.16
CA ARG A 29 10.56 5.27 5.99
C ARG A 29 10.42 4.49 7.30
N GLY A 30 9.17 4.34 7.75
CA GLY A 30 8.82 3.46 8.87
C GLY A 30 8.93 1.97 8.52
N GLU A 31 8.51 1.12 9.47
CA GLU A 31 8.42 -0.32 9.25
C GLU A 31 7.39 -0.64 8.15
N PRO A 32 7.68 -1.60 7.24
CA PRO A 32 6.71 -2.00 6.22
C PRO A 32 5.46 -2.64 6.81
N GLU A 33 4.30 -2.19 6.35
CA GLU A 33 3.01 -2.79 6.67
C GLU A 33 2.68 -3.91 5.68
N ARG A 34 2.06 -4.98 6.17
CA ARG A 34 1.73 -6.14 5.34
C ARG A 34 0.24 -6.17 5.07
N HIS A 35 -0.10 -6.20 3.78
CA HIS A 35 -1.48 -6.29 3.32
C HIS A 35 -1.65 -7.42 2.30
N PRO A 36 -2.83 -8.06 2.22
CA PRO A 36 -3.07 -9.10 1.24
C PRO A 36 -2.86 -8.59 -0.19
N ALA A 37 -1.91 -9.18 -0.91
CA ALA A 37 -1.53 -8.71 -2.25
C ALA A 37 -2.69 -8.83 -3.24
N ALA A 38 -3.52 -9.88 -3.09
CA ALA A 38 -4.70 -10.08 -3.91
C ALA A 38 -5.73 -8.95 -3.77
N VAL A 39 -5.89 -8.38 -2.57
CA VAL A 39 -6.82 -7.26 -2.33
C VAL A 39 -6.33 -6.00 -3.03
N ILE A 40 -5.03 -5.69 -2.90
CA ILE A 40 -4.43 -4.52 -3.55
C ILE A 40 -4.50 -4.67 -5.07
N ALA A 41 -4.07 -5.81 -5.62
CA ALA A 41 -4.08 -6.11 -7.04
C ALA A 41 -5.48 -5.97 -7.66
N ALA A 42 -6.50 -6.52 -6.98
CA ALA A 42 -7.88 -6.41 -7.42
C ALA A 42 -8.39 -4.97 -7.39
N ALA A 43 -8.05 -4.20 -6.35
CA ALA A 43 -8.47 -2.81 -6.23
C ALA A 43 -7.87 -1.91 -7.33
N VAL A 44 -6.60 -2.14 -7.69
CA VAL A 44 -5.89 -1.31 -8.69
C VAL A 44 -5.96 -1.89 -10.12
N GLY A 45 -6.57 -3.06 -10.29
CA GLY A 45 -6.81 -3.68 -11.61
C GLY A 45 -5.56 -4.27 -12.28
N VAL A 46 -4.59 -4.77 -11.52
CA VAL A 46 -3.34 -5.38 -12.03
C VAL A 46 -3.14 -6.80 -11.54
N SER A 47 -2.17 -7.54 -12.07
CA SER A 47 -1.80 -8.85 -11.50
C SER A 47 -0.97 -8.65 -10.24
N VAL A 48 -1.06 -9.59 -9.29
CA VAL A 48 -0.23 -9.57 -8.07
C VAL A 48 1.27 -9.45 -8.40
N SER A 49 1.73 -10.16 -9.44
CA SER A 49 3.12 -10.12 -9.90
C SER A 49 3.60 -8.76 -10.39
N ASP A 50 2.67 -7.85 -10.72
CA ASP A 50 2.99 -6.50 -11.21
C ASP A 50 3.11 -5.49 -10.06
N LEU A 51 2.65 -5.84 -8.85
CA LEU A 51 2.64 -4.93 -7.70
C LEU A 51 4.02 -4.42 -7.26
N PRO A 52 5.10 -5.24 -7.19
CA PRO A 52 6.39 -4.78 -6.67
C PRO A 52 6.91 -3.51 -7.34
N GLY A 53 7.23 -2.51 -6.53
CA GLY A 53 7.78 -1.23 -6.97
C GLY A 53 6.74 -0.19 -7.38
N MET A 54 5.45 -0.56 -7.51
CA MET A 54 4.37 0.36 -7.87
C MET A 54 4.13 1.43 -6.80
N ARG A 55 3.73 2.62 -7.26
CA ARG A 55 3.22 3.70 -6.42
C ARG A 55 1.70 3.69 -6.45
N LEU A 56 1.11 3.73 -5.28
CA LEU A 56 -0.33 3.70 -5.07
C LEU A 56 -0.74 4.85 -4.16
N THR A 57 -2.02 5.16 -4.13
CA THR A 57 -2.64 5.94 -3.06
C THR A 57 -3.58 5.05 -2.25
N ALA A 58 -3.73 5.36 -0.97
CA ALA A 58 -4.62 4.66 -0.04
C ALA A 58 -5.20 5.65 0.98
N ASP A 59 -6.40 5.37 1.47
CA ASP A 59 -6.99 6.07 2.61
C ASP A 59 -6.47 5.49 3.93
N VAL A 60 -6.03 6.37 4.82
CA VAL A 60 -5.67 6.07 6.21
C VAL A 60 -6.90 6.30 7.09
N GLY A 61 -7.34 5.26 7.80
CA GLY A 61 -8.41 5.37 8.80
C GLY A 61 -7.91 5.97 10.13
N ASP A 62 -8.73 6.83 10.74
CA ASP A 62 -8.43 7.57 11.99
C ASP A 62 -8.15 6.66 13.21
N ASP A 63 -8.75 5.46 13.27
CA ASP A 63 -8.78 4.63 14.50
C ASP A 63 -7.69 3.54 14.57
N ASP A 64 -7.19 3.08 13.42
CA ASP A 64 -6.30 1.91 13.35
C ASP A 64 -5.10 2.10 12.40
N TYR A 65 -4.92 3.29 11.81
CA TYR A 65 -3.93 3.57 10.76
C TYR A 65 -3.98 2.61 9.55
N SER A 66 -5.04 1.80 9.45
CA SER A 66 -5.23 0.81 8.41
C SER A 66 -5.37 1.47 7.04
N LEU A 67 -4.55 1.03 6.09
CA LEU A 67 -4.62 1.45 4.69
C LEU A 67 -5.76 0.73 3.95
N SER A 68 -6.55 1.50 3.20
CA SER A 68 -7.71 1.01 2.43
C SER A 68 -7.91 1.82 1.14
N ASP A 69 -8.92 1.46 0.33
CA ASP A 69 -9.30 2.17 -0.90
C ASP A 69 -8.12 2.42 -1.87
N TRP A 70 -7.39 1.34 -2.19
CA TRP A 70 -6.18 1.39 -3.02
C TRP A 70 -6.47 1.87 -4.43
N GLN A 71 -5.67 2.83 -4.91
CA GLN A 71 -5.75 3.36 -6.27
C GLN A 71 -4.35 3.53 -6.86
N LEU A 72 -4.23 3.52 -8.19
CA LEU A 72 -3.00 3.95 -8.87
C LEU A 72 -2.75 5.44 -8.60
N ALA A 73 -1.51 5.80 -8.27
CA ALA A 73 -1.09 7.20 -8.06
C ALA A 73 -0.88 7.95 -9.38
#